data_AF-A0AAU3HQR5-F1
#
_entry.id   AF-A0AAU3HQR5-F1
#
_cell.length_a   1.000
_cell.length_b   1.000
_cell.length_c   1.000
_cell.angle_alpha   90.00
_cell.angle_beta   90.00
_cell.angle_gamma   90.00
#
_symmetry.space_group_name_H-M   'P 1'
#
loop_
_entity.id
_entity.type
_entity.pdbx_description
1 polymer ?
#
loop_
_entity_poly.entity_id
_entity_poly.type
_entity_poly.pdbx_seq_one_letter_code
_entity_poly.pdbx_strand_id
1 'polypeptide(L)' 'MRTGYEHGFRVITLTDCVAATSQEEQDNAIAYNFSMFSLPMASVDVIAAL' A
#
# COMPACT_ATOMS: atom_id res chain seq x y z
N MET A 1 -1.72 -5.47 5.39
CA MET A 1 -1.24 -5.92 4.08
C MET A 1 -0.92 -7.42 4.08
N ARG A 2 0.23 -7.87 4.63
CA ARG A 2 0.71 -9.27 4.57
C ARG A 2 -0.34 -10.32 4.95
N THR A 3 -0.85 -10.33 6.18
CA THR A 3 -1.88 -11.30 6.60
C THR A 3 -3.18 -11.19 5.81
N GLY A 4 -3.55 -9.99 5.34
CA GLY A 4 -4.72 -9.81 4.47
C GLY A 4 -4.53 -10.50 3.12
N TYR A 5 -3.33 -10.38 2.54
CA TYR A 5 -2.97 -11.12 1.34
C TYR A 5 -2.99 -12.64 1.58
N GLU A 6 -2.42 -13.12 2.69
CA GLU A 6 -2.43 -14.54 3.06
C GLU A 6 -3.85 -15.11 3.25
N HIS A 7 -4.80 -14.27 3.68
CA HIS A 7 -6.21 -14.64 3.77
C HIS A 7 -6.98 -14.52 2.44
N GLY A 8 -6.31 -14.26 1.32
CA GLY A 8 -6.91 -14.24 -0.01
C GLY A 8 -7.63 -12.95 -0.38
N PHE A 9 -7.47 -11.87 0.38
CA PHE A 9 -8.06 -10.58 0.03
C PHE A 9 -7.27 -9.88 -1.07
N ARG A 10 -7.98 -9.19 -1.97
CA ARG A 10 -7.35 -8.22 -2.88
C ARG A 10 -7.06 -6.92 -2.11
N VAL A 11 -5.90 -6.85 -1.50
CA VAL A 11 -5.47 -5.71 -0.67
C VAL A 11 -5.07 -4.52 -1.55
N ILE A 12 -5.59 -3.33 -1.26
CA ILE A 12 -5.13 -2.04 -1.80
C ILE A 12 -4.38 -1.28 -0.70
N THR A 13 -3.22 -0.72 -1.02
CA THR A 13 -2.47 0.17 -0.13
C THR A 13 -2.45 1.58 -0.70
N LEU A 14 -2.91 2.56 0.07
CA LEU A 14 -2.92 3.97 -0.32
C LEU A 14 -1.57 4.62 -0.03
N THR A 15 -0.76 4.79 -1.07
CA THR A 15 0.63 5.26 -0.98
C THR A 15 0.79 6.68 -0.42
N ASP A 16 -0.23 7.52 -0.60
CA ASP A 16 -0.29 8.92 -0.18
C ASP A 16 -1.11 9.15 1.11
N CYS A 17 -1.59 8.08 1.76
CA CYS A 17 -2.40 8.14 2.98
C CYS A 17 -1.76 7.40 4.17
N VAL A 18 -0.47 7.09 4.08
CA VAL A 18 0.30 6.42 5.12
C VAL A 18 1.56 7.22 5.47
N ALA A 19 2.07 7.05 6.67
CA ALA A 19 3.31 7.68 7.13
C ALA A 19 4.12 6.72 8.00
N ALA A 20 5.44 6.90 7.99
CA ALA A 20 6.37 6.21 8.87
C ALA A 20 7.17 7.22 9.71
N THR A 21 7.99 6.72 10.63
CA THR A 21 8.85 7.56 11.48
C THR A 21 10.11 8.05 10.76
N SER A 22 10.39 7.57 9.55
CA SER A 22 11.42 8.10 8.66
C SER A 22 10.96 8.02 7.20
N GLN A 23 11.39 8.99 6.40
CA GLN A 23 11.06 9.00 4.96
C GLN A 23 11.71 7.82 4.23
N GLU A 24 12.95 7.47 4.59
CA GLU A 24 13.67 6.36 3.99
C GLU A 24 12.94 5.02 4.19
N GLU A 25 12.43 4.74 5.39
CA GLU A 25 11.67 3.51 5.66
C GLU A 25 10.30 3.52 4.97
N GLN A 26 9.66 4.70 4.86
CA GLN A 26 8.42 4.85 4.10
C GLN A 26 8.64 4.49 2.63
N ASP A 27 9.67 5.07 2.00
CA ASP A 27 9.98 4.86 0.59
C ASP A 27 10.39 3.40 0.33
N ASN A 28 11.21 2.82 1.22
CA ASN A 28 11.60 1.41 1.15
C ASN A 28 10.39 0.47 1.26
N ALA A 29 9.44 0.76 2.16
CA ALA A 29 8.24 -0.05 2.30
C ALA A 29 7.36 0.01 1.03
N ILE A 30 7.15 1.20 0.46
CA ILE A 30 6.38 1.37 -0.77
C ILE A 30 7.05 0.66 -1.94
N ALA A 31 8.37 0.85 -2.12
CA ALA A 31 9.10 0.33 -3.27
C ALA A 31 9.26 -1.20 -3.22
N TYR A 32 9.56 -1.77 -2.04
CA TYR A 32 9.99 -3.17 -1.94
C TYR A 32 8.96 -4.09 -1.28
N ASN A 33 8.10 -3.58 -0.40
CA ASN A 33 7.16 -4.42 0.33
C ASN A 33 5.74 -4.36 -0.23
N PHE A 34 5.25 -3.18 -0.64
CA PHE A 34 3.83 -3.02 -0.95
C PHE A 34 3.40 -3.82 -2.18
N SER A 35 4.22 -3.83 -3.23
CA SER A 35 3.96 -4.56 -4.48
C SER A 35 3.92 -6.07 -4.32
N MET A 36 4.55 -6.63 -3.28
CA MET A 36 4.53 -8.07 -3.02
C MET A 36 3.20 -8.57 -2.43
N PHE A 37 2.44 -7.70 -1.74
CA PHE A 37 1.29 -8.13 -0.94
C PHE A 37 0.05 -7.23 -1.10
N SER A 38 0.06 -6.31 -2.06
CA SER A 38 -1.06 -5.41 -2.36
C SER A 38 -0.94 -4.77 -3.74
N LEU A 39 -1.99 -4.07 -4.14
CA LEU A 39 -2.00 -3.11 -5.23
C LEU A 39 -1.78 -1.70 -4.66
N PRO A 40 -0.58 -1.11 -4.82
CA PRO A 40 -0.33 0.26 -4.39
C PRO A 40 -1.10 1.23 -5.30
N MET A 41 -1.84 2.16 -4.70
CA MET A 41 -2.65 3.17 -5.42
C MET A 41 -2.53 4.53 -4.72
N ALA A 42 -2.80 5.62 -5.43
CA ALA A 42 -3.02 6.92 -4.80
C ALA A 42 -4.48 7.07 -4.35
N SER A 43 -4.74 7.95 -3.40
CA SER A 43 -6.09 8.25 -2.91
C SER A 43 -7.04 8.65 -4.03
N VAL A 44 -6.55 9.45 -4.98
CA VAL A 44 -7.32 9.90 -6.15
C VAL A 44 -7.79 8.74 -7.04
N ASP A 45 -6.98 7.68 -7.19
CA ASP A 45 -7.34 6.52 -7.99
C ASP A 45 -8.44 5.71 -7.32
N VAL A 46 -8.36 5.58 -5.99
CA VAL A 46 -9.39 4.87 -5.22
C VAL A 46 -10.69 5.68 -5.17
N ILE A 47 -10.62 7.00 -5.03
CA ILE A 47 -11.80 7.88 -5.09
C ILE A 47 -12.48 7.74 -6.46
N ALA A 48 -11.73 7.71 -7.56
CA ALA A 48 -12.28 7.55 -8.90
C ALA A 48 -12.89 6.15 -9.16
N ALA A 49 -12.50 5.14 -8.39
CA ALA A 49 -12.95 3.76 -8.55
C ALA A 49 -14.19 3.41 -7.69
N LEU A 50 -14.63 4.30 -6.80
CA LEU A 50 -15.80 4.16 -5.91
C LEU A 50 -17.03 4.85 -6.49
#